data_AF-A0A7X7DVS2-F1
#
_entry.id   AF-A0A7X7DVS2-F1
#
_cell.length_a   1.000
_cell.length_b   1.000
_cell.length_c   1.000
_cell.angle_alpha   90.00
_cell.angle_beta   90.00
_cell.angle_gamma   90.00
#
_symmetry.space_group_name_H-M   'P 1'
#
loop_
_entity.id
_entity.type
_entity.pdbx_description
1 polymer ?
#
loop_
_entity_poly.entity_id
_entity_poly.type
_entity_poly.pdbx_seq_one_letter_code
_entity_poly.pdbx_strand_id
1 'polypeptide(L)'
;ILEADGAAYSKYGRISMATGLPTPLGWYGHQWLWRGSAEEPNRRVRDVRTIYESDDRDAANRLLEEYGVRYIVIGALEREKFPNIKEAKLEGLGRVVVAHPDGSKLVEIGARR
;
A
#
# COMPACT_ATOMS: atom_id res chain seq x y z
N ILE A 1 3.36 1.89 -6.29
CA ILE A 1 2.03 1.30 -6.08
C ILE A 1 1.92 0.91 -4.61
N LEU A 2 0.81 1.21 -3.96
CA LEU A 2 0.52 0.78 -2.60
C LEU A 2 -0.33 -0.48 -2.68
N GLU A 3 0.19 -1.56 -2.10
CA GLU A 3 -0.49 -2.84 -1.90
C GLU A 3 -0.14 -3.35 -0.50
N ALA A 4 -0.90 -4.32 0.01
CA ALA A 4 -0.56 -4.92 1.30
C ALA A 4 0.79 -5.66 1.21
N ASP A 5 1.68 -5.38 2.17
CA ASP A 5 2.94 -6.10 2.34
C ASP A 5 2.69 -7.50 2.97
N GLY A 6 3.69 -8.37 3.01
CA GLY A 6 3.51 -9.68 3.63
C GLY A 6 4.78 -10.52 3.74
N ALA A 7 4.60 -11.77 4.20
CA ALA A 7 5.68 -12.75 4.27
C ALA A 7 6.10 -13.23 2.87
N ALA A 8 7.31 -13.78 2.77
CA ALA A 8 7.78 -14.39 1.53
C ALA A 8 6.87 -15.55 1.09
N TYR A 9 6.76 -15.77 -0.22
CA TYR A 9 5.92 -16.83 -0.83
C TYR A 9 4.42 -16.74 -0.51
N SER A 10 3.95 -15.55 -0.13
CA SER A 10 2.53 -15.25 0.03
C SER A 10 1.96 -14.58 -1.23
N LYS A 11 0.64 -14.33 -1.25
CA LYS A 11 -0.03 -13.57 -2.31
C LYS A 11 0.19 -12.05 -2.22
N TYR A 12 0.93 -11.57 -1.22
CA TYR A 12 1.29 -10.17 -1.03
C TYR A 12 2.47 -9.78 -1.94
N GLY A 13 2.54 -8.50 -2.34
CA GLY A 13 3.58 -8.00 -3.27
C GLY A 13 3.40 -8.42 -4.74
N ARG A 14 2.26 -9.02 -5.09
CA ARG A 14 2.00 -9.57 -6.43
C ARG A 14 1.93 -8.49 -7.50
N ILE A 15 1.44 -7.29 -7.16
CA ILE A 15 1.15 -6.27 -8.18
C ILE A 15 2.43 -5.52 -8.54
N SER A 16 3.23 -5.10 -7.57
CA SER A 16 4.56 -4.52 -7.80
C SER A 16 5.48 -5.51 -8.54
N MET A 17 5.45 -6.79 -8.16
CA MET A 17 6.20 -7.84 -8.86
C MET A 17 5.76 -7.97 -10.34
N ALA A 18 4.46 -7.98 -10.62
CA ALA A 18 3.94 -8.17 -11.98
C ALA A 18 4.05 -6.93 -12.88
N THR A 19 4.05 -5.73 -12.31
CA THR A 19 4.00 -4.46 -13.06
C THR A 19 5.33 -3.73 -13.12
N GLY A 20 6.29 -4.07 -12.26
CA GLY A 20 7.53 -3.32 -12.09
C GLY A 20 7.36 -1.98 -11.37
N LEU A 21 6.15 -1.65 -10.89
CA LEU A 21 5.92 -0.44 -10.08
C LEU A 21 6.46 -0.65 -8.66
N PRO A 22 7.33 0.22 -8.13
CA PRO A 22 7.87 0.07 -6.79
C PRO A 22 6.76 0.19 -5.74
N THR A 23 6.84 -0.60 -4.66
CA THR A 23 5.93 -0.54 -3.51
C THR A 23 6.69 -0.09 -2.25
N PRO A 24 6.07 0.62 -1.29
CA PRO A 24 6.71 0.98 -0.04
C PRO A 24 7.37 -0.23 0.63
N LEU A 25 6.67 -1.37 0.67
CA LEU A 25 7.19 -2.61 1.23
C LEU A 25 6.66 -3.83 0.47
N GLY A 26 7.58 -4.66 0.00
CA GLY A 26 7.29 -5.97 -0.63
C GLY A 26 7.25 -7.09 0.41
N TRP A 27 8.11 -8.10 0.26
CA TRP A 27 8.24 -9.17 1.26
C TRP A 27 9.14 -8.73 2.42
N TYR A 28 8.54 -8.62 3.61
CA TYR A 28 9.21 -8.14 4.83
C TYR A 28 10.50 -8.91 5.14
N GLY A 29 10.44 -10.25 5.08
CA GLY A 29 11.59 -11.11 5.42
C GLY A 29 12.80 -10.92 4.49
N HIS A 30 12.57 -10.64 3.20
CA HIS A 30 13.66 -10.37 2.25
C HIS A 30 14.29 -9.00 2.51
N GLN A 31 13.49 -8.00 2.89
CA GLN A 31 14.02 -6.67 3.21
C GLN A 31 14.89 -6.70 4.47
N TRP A 32 14.46 -7.38 5.53
CA TRP A 32 15.28 -7.54 6.74
C TRP A 32 16.60 -8.26 6.46
N LEU A 33 16.54 -9.41 5.75
CA LEU A 33 17.74 -10.20 5.45
C LEU A 33 18.77 -9.41 4.64
N TRP A 34 18.32 -8.57 3.71
CA TRP A 34 19.20 -7.75 2.86
C TRP A 34 19.70 -6.47 3.53
N ARG A 35 18.99 -5.94 4.52
CA ARG A 35 19.35 -4.70 5.22
C ARG A 35 20.15 -4.93 6.49
N GLY A 36 20.13 -6.15 7.04
CA GLY A 36 20.82 -6.49 8.29
C GLY A 36 20.15 -5.90 9.55
N SER A 37 19.03 -5.17 9.39
CA SER A 37 18.23 -4.61 10.48
C SER A 37 16.75 -4.63 10.12
N ALA A 38 15.91 -4.87 11.13
CA ALA A 38 14.45 -4.83 10.99
C ALA A 38 13.87 -3.42 11.16
N GLU A 39 14.68 -2.41 11.51
CA GLU A 39 14.18 -1.06 11.82
C GLU A 39 13.48 -0.39 10.64
N GLU A 40 14.13 -0.35 9.48
CA GLU A 40 13.60 0.26 8.25
C GLU A 40 12.36 -0.51 7.74
N PRO A 41 12.38 -1.86 7.59
CA PRO A 41 11.19 -2.63 7.26
C PRO A 41 10.02 -2.38 8.22
N ASN A 42 10.28 -2.34 9.54
CA ASN A 42 9.24 -2.07 10.53
C ASN A 42 8.67 -0.65 10.43
N ARG A 43 9.50 0.35 10.10
CA ARG A 43 9.01 1.70 9.80
C ARG A 43 8.03 1.65 8.63
N ARG A 44 8.40 1.00 7.53
CA ARG A 44 7.53 0.92 6.35
C ARG A 44 6.24 0.14 6.59
N VAL A 45 6.26 -0.92 7.41
CA VAL A 45 5.03 -1.62 7.85
C VAL A 45 4.09 -0.65 8.55
N ARG A 46 4.61 0.18 9.47
CA ARG A 46 3.81 1.18 10.17
C ARG A 46 3.27 2.24 9.22
N ASP A 47 4.08 2.72 8.28
CA ASP A 47 3.66 3.74 7.33
C ASP A 47 2.56 3.22 6.40
N VAL A 48 2.72 2.01 5.84
CA VAL A 48 1.69 1.34 5.03
C VAL A 48 0.39 1.20 5.83
N ARG A 49 0.48 0.74 7.08
CA ARG A 49 -0.68 0.64 7.97
C ARG A 49 -1.34 2.00 8.21
N THR A 50 -0.57 3.05 8.46
CA THR A 50 -1.09 4.42 8.60
C THR A 50 -1.85 4.85 7.36
N ILE A 51 -1.32 4.57 6.15
CA ILE A 51 -2.04 4.91 4.91
C ILE A 51 -3.38 4.17 4.82
N TYR A 52 -3.45 2.88 5.19
CA TYR A 52 -4.70 2.10 5.09
C TYR A 52 -5.71 2.36 6.21
N GLU A 53 -5.27 2.51 7.46
CA GLU A 53 -6.16 2.49 8.64
C GLU A 53 -6.35 3.85 9.34
N SER A 54 -5.45 4.83 9.16
CA SER A 54 -5.60 6.14 9.80
C SER A 54 -6.72 6.96 9.15
N ASP A 55 -7.46 7.74 9.93
CA ASP A 55 -8.41 8.74 9.42
C ASP A 55 -7.71 10.04 8.95
N ASP A 56 -6.44 10.24 9.32
CA ASP A 56 -5.64 11.41 8.94
C ASP A 56 -5.25 11.35 7.45
N ARG A 57 -5.91 12.22 6.65
CA ARG A 57 -5.66 12.35 5.21
C ARG A 57 -4.31 12.98 4.90
N ASP A 58 -3.88 13.95 5.69
CA ASP A 58 -2.63 14.67 5.47
C ASP A 58 -1.42 13.78 5.78
N ALA A 59 -1.49 12.98 6.84
CA ALA A 59 -0.50 11.95 7.11
C ALA A 59 -0.42 10.91 5.98
N ALA A 60 -1.57 10.41 5.50
CA ALA A 60 -1.60 9.46 4.38
C ALA A 60 -1.01 10.07 3.10
N ASN A 61 -1.38 11.31 2.74
CA ASN A 61 -0.86 12.00 1.57
C ASN A 61 0.66 12.19 1.64
N ARG A 62 1.20 12.66 2.77
CA ARG A 62 2.65 12.83 2.95
C ARG A 62 3.42 11.52 2.74
N LEU A 63 2.90 10.42 3.28
CA LEU A 63 3.53 9.10 3.10
C LEU A 63 3.43 8.63 1.64
N LEU A 64 2.28 8.82 0.99
CA LEU A 64 2.10 8.48 -0.43
C LEU A 64 3.07 9.27 -1.32
N GLU A 65 3.31 10.54 -1.01
CA GLU A 65 4.29 11.39 -1.68
C GLU A 65 5.74 10.94 -1.38
N GLU A 66 6.09 10.69 -0.11
CA GLU A 66 7.41 10.18 0.31
C GLU A 66 7.80 8.90 -0.46
N TYR A 67 6.84 8.01 -0.66
CA TYR A 67 7.05 6.73 -1.37
C TYR A 67 6.79 6.81 -2.88
N GLY A 68 6.42 7.98 -3.43
CA GLY A 68 6.12 8.15 -4.86
C GLY A 68 4.99 7.24 -5.37
N VAL A 69 3.98 6.98 -4.54
CA VAL A 69 2.87 6.10 -4.88
C VAL A 69 1.89 6.80 -5.83
N ARG A 70 1.64 6.18 -6.99
CA ARG A 70 0.65 6.65 -7.98
C ARG A 70 -0.67 5.88 -8.00
N TYR A 71 -0.68 4.68 -7.42
CA TYR A 71 -1.84 3.81 -7.40
C TYR A 71 -1.99 3.19 -6.02
N ILE A 72 -3.21 3.20 -5.49
CA ILE A 72 -3.61 2.50 -4.26
C ILE A 72 -4.52 1.34 -4.65
N VAL A 73 -4.20 0.16 -4.15
CA VAL A 73 -4.99 -1.04 -4.35
C VAL A 73 -5.92 -1.21 -3.15
N ILE A 74 -7.19 -1.53 -3.40
CA ILE A 74 -8.15 -1.90 -2.36
C ILE A 74 -8.77 -3.22 -2.80
N GLY A 75 -8.23 -4.34 -2.32
CA GLY A 75 -8.67 -5.68 -2.68
C GLY A 75 -8.95 -6.56 -1.45
N ALA A 76 -9.20 -7.85 -1.71
CA ALA A 76 -9.47 -8.81 -0.65
C ALA A 76 -8.30 -8.94 0.35
N LEU A 77 -7.05 -8.94 -0.12
CA LEU A 77 -5.88 -9.06 0.77
C LEU A 77 -5.67 -7.80 1.62
N GLU A 78 -5.92 -6.62 1.05
CA GLU A 78 -5.83 -5.36 1.79
C GLU A 78 -6.88 -5.32 2.92
N ARG A 79 -8.10 -5.78 2.65
CA ARG A 79 -9.16 -5.90 3.67
C ARG A 79 -8.87 -6.96 4.73
N GLU A 80 -8.29 -8.09 4.33
CA GLU A 80 -7.88 -9.16 5.24
C GLU A 80 -6.78 -8.66 6.20
N LYS A 81 -5.80 -7.92 5.67
CA LYS A 81 -4.66 -7.44 6.45
C LYS A 81 -4.99 -6.22 7.33
N PHE A 82 -5.84 -5.33 6.83
CA PHE A 82 -6.20 -4.07 7.48
C PHE A 82 -7.70 -4.09 7.82
N PRO A 83 -8.11 -4.70 8.94
CA PRO A 83 -9.52 -4.82 9.31
C PRO A 83 -10.20 -3.46 9.54
N ASN A 84 -9.43 -2.42 9.86
CA ASN A 84 -9.94 -1.05 10.04
C ASN A 84 -9.69 -0.16 8.82
N ILE A 85 -9.56 -0.76 7.63
CA ILE A 85 -9.30 -0.04 6.38
C ILE A 85 -10.32 1.08 6.14
N LYS A 86 -9.82 2.28 5.86
CA LYS A 86 -10.63 3.48 5.63
C LYS A 86 -10.89 3.68 4.14
N GLU A 87 -11.69 2.79 3.55
CA GLU A 87 -11.95 2.78 2.09
C GLU A 87 -12.44 4.14 1.57
N ALA A 88 -13.45 4.74 2.22
CA ALA A 88 -13.97 6.06 1.83
C ALA A 88 -12.89 7.16 1.83
N LYS A 89 -11.92 7.08 2.75
CA LYS A 89 -10.78 7.99 2.75
C LYS A 89 -9.86 7.69 1.57
N LEU A 90 -9.47 6.44 1.38
CA LEU A 90 -8.56 6.02 0.29
C LEU A 90 -9.11 6.39 -1.08
N GLU A 91 -10.40 6.15 -1.31
CA GLU A 91 -11.11 6.53 -2.53
C GLU A 91 -11.13 8.06 -2.71
N GLY A 92 -11.22 8.82 -1.61
CA GLY A 92 -11.17 10.28 -1.61
C GLY A 92 -9.77 10.88 -1.74
N LEU A 93 -8.68 10.09 -1.66
CA LEU A 93 -7.32 10.59 -1.89
C LEU A 93 -7.02 10.80 -3.38
N GLY A 94 -7.78 10.16 -4.27
CA GLY A 94 -7.54 10.22 -5.71
C GLY A 94 -8.79 9.91 -6.54
N ARG A 95 -8.58 9.44 -7.76
CA ARG A 95 -9.65 9.06 -8.69
C ARG A 95 -9.74 7.54 -8.74
N VAL A 96 -10.92 6.98 -8.48
CA VAL A 96 -11.17 5.55 -8.70
C VAL A 96 -11.15 5.28 -10.20
N VAL A 97 -10.16 4.52 -10.67
CA VAL A 97 -9.95 4.19 -12.10
C VAL A 97 -10.44 2.80 -12.46
N VAL A 98 -10.50 1.91 -11.48
CA VAL A 98 -11.06 0.57 -11.63
C VAL A 98 -11.95 0.29 -10.42
N ALA A 99 -13.14 -0.22 -10.69
CA ALA A 99 -14.04 -0.81 -9.71
C ALA A 99 -14.58 -2.12 -10.31
N HIS A 100 -14.15 -3.25 -9.74
CA HIS A 100 -14.52 -4.57 -10.21
C HIS A 100 -15.69 -5.12 -9.39
N PRO A 101 -16.58 -5.97 -9.96
CA PRO A 101 -17.76 -6.48 -9.26
C PRO A 101 -17.48 -7.30 -7.99
N ASP A 102 -16.27 -7.83 -7.84
CA ASP A 102 -15.82 -8.53 -6.61
C ASP A 102 -15.46 -7.57 -5.46
N GLY A 103 -15.61 -6.26 -5.67
CA GLY A 103 -15.28 -5.22 -4.70
C GLY A 103 -13.82 -4.74 -4.76
N SER A 104 -13.00 -5.24 -5.69
CA SER A 104 -11.64 -4.74 -5.88
C SER A 104 -11.64 -3.36 -6.55
N LYS A 105 -10.89 -2.41 -6.00
CA LYS A 105 -10.77 -1.05 -6.53
C LYS A 105 -9.30 -0.67 -6.73
N LEU A 106 -9.07 0.18 -7.73
CA LEU A 106 -7.79 0.84 -7.96
C LEU A 106 -8.02 2.35 -7.93
N VAL A 107 -7.32 3.04 -7.04
CA VAL A 107 -7.36 4.51 -6.92
C VAL A 107 -6.07 5.06 -7.51
N GLU A 108 -6.19 5.94 -8.50
CA GLU A 108 -5.08 6.70 -9.07
C GLU A 108 -4.92 8.02 -8.30
N ILE A 109 -3.75 8.23 -7.73
CA ILE A 109 -3.37 9.47 -7.07
C ILE A 109 -2.50 10.26 -8.04
N GLY A 110 -2.97 11.45 -8.41
CA GLY A 110 -2.30 12.31 -9.37
C GLY A 110 -0.88 12.61 -8.91
N ALA A 111 0.10 12.45 -9.79
CA ALA A 111 1.47 12.83 -9.52
C ALA A 111 1.52 14.35 -9.31
N ARG A 112 1.56 14.80 -8.05
CA ARG A 112 2.00 16.16 -7.75
C ARG A 112 3.52 16.18 -7.94
N ARG A 113 3.94 16.91 -8.96
CA ARG A 113 5.35 17.28 -9.19
C ARG A 113 5.81 18.26 -8.12
#